data_AF-A0A970VJU5-F1
#
_entry.id   AF-A0A970VJU5-F1
#
_cell.length_a   1.000
_cell.length_b   1.000
_cell.length_c   1.000
_cell.angle_alpha   90.00
_cell.angle_beta   90.00
_cell.angle_gamma   90.00
#
_symmetry.space_group_name_H-M   'P 1'
#
loop_
_entity.id
_entity.type
_entity.pdbx_description
1 polymer ?
#
loop_
_entity_poly.entity_id
_entity_poly.type
_entity_poly.pdbx_seq_one_letter_code
_entity_poly.pdbx_strand_id
1 'polypeptide(L)'
;MRFIGREGRDLSNIETRQELFRMLDAMSEYQSDFNYDVLFMHHDGLGVDVGQWHGVWGRFMMADTPMPNGFLYFDFVSASNGKAGPPYLSQFVYATFSGDMDAMHKREGYDGDAMYDATRNTMLGAGIKIPYPNKYWTAEVFLDGCDKYSTAYMFSAER
;
A
#
# COMPACT_ATOMS: atom_id res chain seq x y z
N MET A 1 8.22 -3.80 10.70
CA MET A 1 7.96 -2.54 9.96
C MET A 1 6.55 -2.06 10.29
N ARG A 2 6.29 -0.77 10.18
CA ARG A 2 4.97 -0.16 10.40
C ARG A 2 4.65 0.75 9.23
N PHE A 3 3.43 0.72 8.73
CA PHE A 3 2.94 1.75 7.81
C PHE A 3 2.31 2.86 8.64
N ILE A 4 2.65 4.12 8.35
CA ILE A 4 2.04 5.30 8.98
C ILE A 4 1.49 6.20 7.89
N GLY A 5 0.23 6.61 8.03
CA GLY A 5 -0.44 7.42 7.02
C GLY A 5 -1.74 8.05 7.48
N ARG A 6 -2.49 8.60 6.53
CA ARG A 6 -3.82 9.17 6.74
C ARG A 6 -4.73 8.77 5.59
N GLU A 7 -6.00 8.57 5.92
CA GLU A 7 -7.10 8.43 4.97
C GLU A 7 -7.95 9.71 5.01
N GLY A 8 -8.49 10.14 3.86
CA GLY A 8 -9.34 11.32 3.80
C GLY A 8 -9.58 11.81 2.37
N ARG A 9 -10.78 12.32 2.10
CA ARG A 9 -11.13 12.86 0.77
C ARG A 9 -10.31 14.09 0.40
N ASP A 10 -9.87 14.84 1.39
CA ASP A 10 -9.00 16.01 1.26
C ASP A 10 -7.61 15.67 0.68
N LEU A 11 -7.17 14.41 0.77
CA LEU A 11 -5.91 13.94 0.18
C LEU A 11 -5.95 13.78 -1.34
N SER A 12 -7.12 13.98 -1.96
CA SER A 12 -7.22 14.19 -3.41
C SER A 12 -6.61 15.53 -3.84
N ASN A 13 -6.55 16.51 -2.93
CA ASN A 13 -5.82 17.75 -3.15
C ASN A 13 -4.31 17.50 -2.95
N ILE A 14 -3.52 17.92 -3.94
CA ILE A 14 -2.08 17.65 -3.94
C ILE A 14 -1.32 18.40 -2.84
N GLU A 15 -1.71 19.63 -2.53
CA GLU A 15 -1.03 20.45 -1.51
C GLU A 15 -1.22 19.82 -0.12
N THR A 16 -2.44 19.39 0.19
CA THR A 16 -2.77 18.65 1.41
C THR A 16 -1.98 17.35 1.50
N ARG A 17 -1.89 16.60 0.39
CA ARG A 17 -1.13 15.34 0.33
C ARG A 17 0.37 15.57 0.53
N GLN A 18 0.94 16.61 -0.07
CA GLN A 18 2.33 16.98 0.14
C GLN A 18 2.60 17.42 1.59
N GLU A 19 1.64 18.08 2.25
CA GLU A 19 1.77 18.44 3.67
C GLU A 19 1.84 17.21 4.57
N LEU A 20 1.04 16.17 4.28
CA LEU A 20 1.15 14.87 4.94
C LEU A 20 2.56 14.31 4.83
N PHE A 21 3.13 14.28 3.62
CA PHE A 21 4.47 13.71 3.41
C PHE A 21 5.58 14.56 4.04
N ARG A 22 5.44 15.90 4.08
CA ARG A 22 6.36 16.77 4.84
C ARG A 22 6.38 16.45 6.33
N MET A 23 5.23 16.09 6.92
CA MET A 23 5.19 15.64 8.32
C MET A 23 5.92 14.32 8.50
N LEU A 24 5.80 13.39 7.56
CA LEU A 24 6.53 12.12 7.58
C LEU A 24 8.03 12.29 7.31
N ASP A 25 8.43 13.26 6.48
CA ASP A 25 9.84 13.64 6.24
C ASP A 25 10.52 14.16 7.52
N ALA A 26 9.78 14.92 8.34
CA ALA A 26 10.28 15.42 9.62
C ALA A 26 10.59 14.29 10.63
N MET A 27 10.04 13.09 10.43
CA MET A 27 10.31 11.89 11.22
C MET A 27 11.51 11.09 10.69
N SER A 28 12.53 11.77 10.17
CA SER A 28 13.67 11.18 9.46
C SER A 28 14.39 10.04 10.21
N GLU A 29 14.46 10.09 11.54
CA GLU A 29 15.08 9.05 12.37
C GLU A 29 14.35 7.69 12.36
N TYR A 30 13.07 7.68 11.95
CA TYR A 30 12.22 6.48 11.90
C TYR A 30 12.01 5.95 10.47
N GLN A 31 12.69 6.51 9.48
CA GLN A 31 12.55 6.07 8.09
C GLN A 31 12.99 4.61 7.93
N SER A 32 12.21 3.84 7.18
CA SER A 32 12.67 2.53 6.72
C SER A 32 13.52 2.66 5.46
N ASP A 33 14.26 1.62 5.11
CA ASP A 33 15.01 1.55 3.84
C ASP A 33 14.09 1.62 2.61
N PHE A 34 12.78 1.42 2.80
CA PHE A 34 11.74 1.61 1.79
C PHE A 34 10.95 2.88 2.10
N ASN A 35 11.51 4.04 1.76
CA ASN A 35 11.02 5.36 2.14
C ASN A 35 10.19 6.08 1.06
N TYR A 36 9.56 5.33 0.15
CA TYR A 36 8.71 5.90 -0.90
C TYR A 36 7.35 6.36 -0.37
N ASP A 37 6.75 7.31 -1.08
CA ASP A 37 5.35 7.68 -0.91
C ASP A 37 4.46 6.54 -1.41
N VAL A 38 3.45 6.17 -0.63
CA VAL A 38 2.63 4.98 -0.89
C VAL A 38 1.16 5.29 -0.68
N LEU A 39 0.32 4.77 -1.58
CA LEU A 39 -1.12 4.63 -1.38
C LEU A 39 -1.41 3.18 -0.99
N PHE A 40 -1.59 2.94 0.30
CA PHE A 40 -1.87 1.62 0.87
C PHE A 40 -3.37 1.34 0.87
N MET A 41 -3.77 0.17 0.37
CA MET A 41 -5.16 -0.18 0.11
C MET A 41 -5.54 -1.50 0.76
N HIS A 42 -6.65 -1.53 1.50
CA HIS A 42 -7.15 -2.71 2.20
C HIS A 42 -8.67 -2.66 2.42
N HIS A 43 -9.24 -3.80 2.84
CA HIS A 43 -10.65 -3.95 3.20
C HIS A 43 -10.80 -4.45 4.66
N ASP A 44 -9.86 -4.13 5.55
CA ASP A 44 -9.85 -4.58 6.95
C ASP A 44 -9.99 -6.10 7.16
N GLY A 45 -9.46 -6.87 6.21
CA GLY A 45 -9.53 -8.34 6.25
C GLY A 45 -10.88 -8.91 5.82
N LEU A 46 -11.78 -8.08 5.32
CA LEU A 46 -13.04 -8.48 4.70
C LEU A 46 -12.86 -8.66 3.18
N GLY A 47 -13.76 -9.43 2.58
CA GLY A 47 -13.79 -9.56 1.12
C GLY A 47 -14.19 -8.26 0.44
N VAL A 48 -13.80 -8.09 -0.83
CA VAL A 48 -14.07 -6.87 -1.62
C VAL A 48 -15.57 -6.56 -1.75
N ASP A 49 -16.41 -7.59 -1.76
CA ASP A 49 -17.87 -7.47 -1.83
C ASP A 49 -18.54 -7.27 -0.45
N VAL A 50 -17.76 -7.26 0.63
CA VAL A 50 -18.25 -7.24 2.02
C VAL A 50 -17.76 -6.00 2.76
N GLY A 51 -16.46 -5.71 2.71
CA GLY A 51 -15.84 -4.61 3.44
C GLY A 51 -15.67 -3.36 2.61
N GLN A 52 -15.78 -2.21 3.26
CA GLN A 52 -15.42 -0.94 2.66
C GLN A 52 -13.95 -0.97 2.20
N TRP A 53 -13.69 -0.40 1.03
CA TRP A 53 -12.34 -0.12 0.57
C TRP A 53 -11.76 1.08 1.32
N HIS A 54 -10.52 0.93 1.79
CA HIS A 54 -9.76 1.97 2.47
C HIS A 54 -8.51 2.32 1.69
N GLY A 55 -8.26 3.62 1.51
CA GLY A 55 -7.09 4.15 0.81
C GLY A 55 -6.30 5.11 1.71
N VAL A 56 -5.11 4.70 2.12
CA VAL A 56 -4.29 5.41 3.10
C VAL A 56 -2.99 5.90 2.45
N TRP A 57 -2.80 7.22 2.40
CA TRP A 57 -1.54 7.81 1.96
C TRP A 57 -0.53 7.82 3.11
N GLY A 58 0.69 7.35 2.86
CA GLY A 58 1.70 7.27 3.90
C GLY A 58 3.00 6.62 3.45
N ARG A 59 3.82 6.19 4.42
CA ARG A 59 5.10 5.51 4.19
C ARG A 59 5.30 4.32 5.13
N PHE A 60 6.16 3.41 4.71
CA PHE A 60 6.72 2.40 5.59
C PHE A 60 7.83 3.01 6.46
N MET A 61 7.67 2.89 7.76
CA MET A 61 8.58 3.34 8.81
C MET A 61 9.10 2.15 9.62
N MET A 62 10.12 2.40 10.44
CA MET A 62 10.63 1.43 11.40
C MET A 62 9.52 0.88 12.30
N ALA A 63 9.70 -0.34 12.80
CA ALA A 63 8.77 -0.88 13.80
C ALA A 63 8.69 0.07 15.01
N ASP A 64 7.52 0.11 15.66
CA ASP A 64 7.28 0.88 16.88
C ASP A 64 7.43 2.41 16.75
N THR A 65 7.55 2.94 15.53
CA THR A 65 7.56 4.39 15.26
C THR A 65 6.36 5.07 15.93
N PRO A 66 6.56 6.15 16.71
CA PRO A 66 5.48 6.89 17.34
C PRO A 66 4.47 7.43 16.33
N MET A 67 3.19 7.34 16.63
CA MET A 67 2.13 7.79 15.73
C MET A 67 1.93 9.31 15.86
N PRO A 68 2.04 10.08 14.76
CA PRO A 68 1.70 11.50 14.78
C PRO A 68 0.19 11.72 15.01
N ASN A 69 -0.17 12.87 15.59
CA ASN A 69 -1.59 13.20 15.81
C ASN A 69 -2.35 13.27 14.47
N GLY A 70 -3.51 12.61 14.42
CA GLY A 70 -4.36 12.57 13.22
C GLY A 70 -3.91 11.59 12.14
N PHE A 71 -2.88 10.78 12.42
CA PHE A 71 -2.48 9.67 11.58
C PHE A 71 -3.04 8.35 12.10
N LEU A 72 -3.02 7.34 11.25
CA LEU A 72 -3.29 5.94 11.57
C LEU A 72 -2.06 5.09 11.22
N TYR A 73 -2.01 3.87 11.73
CA TYR A 73 -0.90 2.97 11.46
C TYR A 73 -1.34 1.51 11.32
N PHE A 74 -0.51 0.74 10.61
CA PHE A 74 -0.63 -0.71 10.50
C PHE A 74 0.72 -1.36 10.80
N ASP A 75 0.71 -2.33 11.71
CA ASP A 75 1.89 -3.16 11.95
C ASP A 75 1.93 -4.35 10.99
N PHE A 76 3.15 -4.82 10.70
CA PHE A 76 3.39 -5.96 9.82
C PHE A 76 4.13 -7.06 10.58
N VAL A 77 3.60 -8.28 10.47
CA VAL A 77 4.10 -9.48 11.14
C VAL A 77 4.50 -10.54 10.13
N SER A 78 5.46 -11.38 10.49
CA SER A 78 5.99 -12.42 9.58
C SER A 78 5.09 -13.64 9.43
N ALA A 79 4.10 -13.81 10.30
CA ALA A 79 3.18 -14.94 10.30
C ALA A 79 1.78 -14.50 10.72
N SER A 80 0.75 -15.14 10.16
CA SER A 80 -0.63 -14.84 10.48
C SER A 80 -0.94 -15.19 11.94
N ASN A 81 -1.63 -14.28 12.63
CA ASN A 81 -2.19 -14.52 13.97
C ASN A 81 -3.59 -15.15 13.94
N GLY A 82 -4.06 -15.58 12.77
CA GLY A 82 -5.39 -16.15 12.55
C GLY A 82 -6.55 -15.13 12.59
N LYS A 83 -6.28 -13.84 12.84
CA LYS A 83 -7.29 -12.78 12.85
C LYS A 83 -7.35 -12.06 11.51
N ALA A 84 -8.54 -11.68 11.06
CA ALA A 84 -8.71 -10.81 9.90
C ALA A 84 -8.25 -9.37 10.23
N GLY A 85 -7.77 -8.66 9.21
CA GLY A 85 -7.32 -7.28 9.31
C GLY A 85 -5.92 -7.13 9.90
N PRO A 86 -5.54 -5.90 10.29
CA PRO A 86 -4.22 -5.62 10.86
C PRO A 86 -3.98 -6.39 12.19
N PRO A 87 -2.72 -6.73 12.53
CA PRO A 87 -1.52 -6.49 11.74
C PRO A 87 -1.48 -7.36 10.48
N TYR A 88 -0.93 -6.80 9.40
CA TYR A 88 -0.84 -7.46 8.10
C TYR A 88 0.41 -8.34 7.98
N LEU A 89 0.46 -9.20 6.96
CA LEU A 89 1.68 -9.97 6.67
C LEU A 89 2.74 -9.06 6.05
N SER A 90 3.99 -9.18 6.52
CA SER A 90 5.15 -8.47 5.99
C SER A 90 5.63 -8.99 4.64
N GLN A 91 5.15 -10.16 4.21
CA GLN A 91 5.49 -10.73 2.91
C GLN A 91 4.64 -10.07 1.82
N PHE A 92 5.32 -9.64 0.76
CA PHE A 92 4.69 -9.06 -0.43
C PHE A 92 5.53 -9.38 -1.66
N VAL A 93 4.91 -9.28 -2.83
CA VAL A 93 5.60 -9.11 -4.10
C VAL A 93 5.69 -7.62 -4.41
N TYR A 94 6.80 -7.23 -5.06
CA TYR A 94 7.05 -5.86 -5.50
C TYR A 94 7.36 -5.89 -6.99
N ALA A 95 6.58 -5.16 -7.77
CA ALA A 95 6.75 -5.04 -9.22
C ALA A 95 7.03 -3.58 -9.58
N THR A 96 7.98 -3.38 -10.49
CA THR A 96 8.28 -2.07 -11.10
C THR A 96 7.92 -2.13 -12.58
N PHE A 97 7.35 -1.05 -13.09
CA PHE A 97 6.85 -0.94 -14.45
C PHE A 97 7.59 0.17 -15.19
N SER A 98 7.69 0.02 -16.52
CA SER A 98 8.30 1.00 -17.41
C SER A 98 7.56 1.02 -18.74
N GLY A 99 7.45 2.18 -19.38
CA GLY A 99 6.73 2.33 -20.65
C GLY A 99 5.60 3.35 -20.57
N ASP A 100 4.47 3.04 -21.19
CA ASP A 100 3.31 3.92 -21.31
C ASP A 100 2.59 4.10 -19.97
N MET A 101 2.55 5.34 -19.47
CA MET A 101 1.94 5.67 -18.18
C MET A 101 0.42 5.52 -18.19
N ASP A 102 -0.25 5.87 -19.28
CA ASP A 102 -1.71 5.74 -19.35
C ASP A 102 -2.12 4.26 -19.39
N ALA A 103 -1.32 3.42 -20.07
CA ALA A 103 -1.54 1.98 -20.10
C ALA A 103 -1.36 1.33 -18.73
N MET A 104 -0.36 1.74 -17.93
CA MET A 104 -0.14 1.22 -16.57
C MET A 104 -1.32 1.50 -15.62
N HIS A 105 -2.00 2.62 -15.83
CA HIS A 105 -3.09 3.09 -14.96
C HIS A 105 -4.48 2.79 -15.53
N LYS A 106 -4.55 2.07 -16.66
CA LYS A 106 -5.80 1.74 -17.33
C LYS A 106 -6.65 0.80 -16.47
N ARG A 107 -7.95 1.12 -16.33
CA ARG A 107 -8.94 0.27 -15.63
C ARG A 107 -9.84 -0.53 -16.56
N GLU A 108 -10.14 0.01 -17.75
CA GLU A 108 -10.98 -0.70 -18.71
C GLU A 108 -10.30 -2.00 -19.16
N GLY A 109 -10.99 -3.13 -18.96
CA GLY A 109 -10.49 -4.47 -19.27
C GLY A 109 -9.66 -5.12 -18.15
N TYR A 110 -9.58 -4.50 -16.97
CA TYR A 110 -8.90 -5.01 -15.78
C TYR A 110 -9.85 -5.08 -14.59
N ASP A 111 -9.56 -5.94 -13.60
CA ASP A 111 -10.40 -6.08 -12.40
C ASP A 111 -10.23 -4.91 -11.43
N GLY A 112 -9.05 -4.28 -11.42
CA GLY A 112 -8.76 -3.04 -10.67
C GLY A 112 -8.14 -1.98 -11.57
N ASP A 113 -6.85 -2.14 -11.84
CA ASP A 113 -6.09 -1.43 -12.88
C ASP A 113 -5.01 -2.36 -13.45
N ALA A 114 -4.33 -1.91 -14.51
CA ALA A 114 -3.35 -2.74 -15.22
C ALA A 114 -2.17 -3.16 -14.33
N MET A 115 -1.65 -2.30 -13.45
CA MET A 115 -0.54 -2.65 -12.55
C MET A 115 -0.97 -3.66 -11.49
N TYR A 116 -2.15 -3.47 -10.89
CA TYR A 116 -2.75 -4.39 -9.94
C TYR A 116 -2.90 -5.78 -10.57
N ASP A 117 -3.57 -5.87 -11.72
CA ASP A 117 -3.84 -7.15 -12.40
C ASP A 117 -2.55 -7.81 -12.88
N ALA A 118 -1.62 -7.05 -13.46
CA ALA A 118 -0.33 -7.59 -13.90
C ALA A 118 0.46 -8.17 -12.73
N THR A 119 0.50 -7.47 -11.59
CA THR A 119 1.20 -7.93 -10.38
C THR A 119 0.54 -9.19 -9.82
N ARG A 120 -0.79 -9.16 -9.65
CA ARG A 120 -1.61 -10.27 -9.14
C ARG A 120 -1.46 -11.52 -10.01
N ASN A 121 -1.63 -11.38 -11.32
CA ASN A 121 -1.62 -12.51 -12.24
C ASN A 121 -0.21 -13.13 -12.32
N THR A 122 0.84 -12.30 -12.27
CA THR A 122 2.22 -12.79 -12.22
C THR A 122 2.51 -13.58 -10.95
N MET A 123 2.13 -13.06 -9.77
CA MET A 123 2.36 -13.78 -8.51
C MET A 123 1.58 -15.10 -8.43
N LEU A 124 0.33 -15.12 -8.90
CA LEU A 124 -0.50 -16.33 -8.95
C LEU A 124 0.09 -17.35 -9.94
N GLY A 125 0.55 -16.90 -11.10
CA GLY A 125 1.23 -17.75 -12.09
C GLY A 125 2.53 -18.37 -11.56
N ALA A 126 3.19 -17.70 -10.62
CA ALA A 126 4.37 -18.21 -9.90
C ALA A 126 4.02 -19.11 -8.69
N GLY A 127 2.73 -19.37 -8.42
CA GLY A 127 2.27 -20.18 -7.29
C GLY A 127 2.35 -19.48 -5.94
N ILE A 128 2.51 -18.15 -5.91
CA ILE A 128 2.53 -17.36 -4.67
C ILE A 128 1.08 -17.14 -4.21
N LYS A 129 0.79 -17.46 -2.95
CA LYS A 129 -0.56 -17.33 -2.40
C LYS A 129 -0.85 -15.88 -2.02
N ILE A 130 -2.09 -15.47 -2.26
CA ILE A 130 -2.63 -14.22 -1.75
C ILE A 130 -3.34 -14.53 -0.43
N PRO A 131 -3.06 -13.81 0.67
CA PRO A 131 -3.69 -14.06 1.97
C PRO A 131 -5.12 -13.45 2.04
N TYR A 132 -5.95 -13.78 1.07
CA TYR A 132 -7.30 -13.23 0.92
C TYR A 132 -8.35 -13.99 1.75
N PRO A 133 -9.34 -13.28 2.34
CA PRO A 133 -9.40 -11.83 2.51
C PRO A 133 -8.58 -11.36 3.73
N ASN A 134 -8.29 -12.27 4.66
CA ASN A 134 -7.96 -11.93 6.05
C ASN A 134 -6.72 -11.04 6.23
N LYS A 135 -5.66 -11.20 5.43
CA LYS A 135 -4.44 -10.35 5.48
C LYS A 135 -4.16 -9.68 4.14
N TYR A 136 -5.18 -9.53 3.33
CA TYR A 136 -5.09 -8.93 2.01
C TYR A 136 -4.88 -7.42 2.10
N TRP A 137 -3.86 -6.95 1.39
CA TRP A 137 -3.59 -5.53 1.15
C TRP A 137 -2.81 -5.38 -0.15
N THR A 138 -2.91 -4.22 -0.76
CA THR A 138 -2.08 -3.82 -1.89
C THR A 138 -1.60 -2.40 -1.73
N ALA A 139 -0.61 -1.99 -2.52
CA ALA A 139 -0.18 -0.60 -2.49
C ALA A 139 0.38 -0.13 -3.82
N GLU A 140 0.00 1.08 -4.24
CA GLU A 140 0.72 1.81 -5.27
C GLU A 140 1.92 2.53 -4.66
N VAL A 141 3.04 2.52 -5.37
CA VAL A 141 4.30 3.11 -4.90
C VAL A 141 4.74 4.22 -5.86
N PHE A 142 4.92 5.41 -5.30
CA PHE A 142 5.23 6.64 -6.02
C PHE A 142 6.72 6.93 -5.89
N LEU A 143 7.51 6.34 -6.79
CA LEU A 143 8.97 6.39 -6.73
C LEU A 143 9.54 7.81 -6.81
N ASP A 144 8.84 8.69 -7.53
CA ASP A 144 9.24 10.09 -7.75
C ASP A 144 8.43 11.09 -6.91
N GLY A 145 7.67 10.59 -5.91
CA GLY A 145 6.85 11.39 -5.01
C GLY A 145 5.35 11.37 -5.32
N CYS A 146 4.53 11.67 -4.32
CA CYS A 146 3.07 11.57 -4.37
C CYS A 146 2.37 12.52 -5.36
N ASP A 147 3.10 13.45 -5.99
CA ASP A 147 2.60 14.33 -7.05
C ASP A 147 2.86 13.80 -8.46
N LYS A 148 3.54 12.65 -8.59
CA LYS A 148 3.85 11.99 -9.86
C LYS A 148 2.98 10.74 -10.07
N TYR A 149 3.13 10.12 -11.23
CA TYR A 149 2.54 8.80 -11.50
C TYR A 149 3.26 7.74 -10.66
N SER A 150 2.52 6.79 -10.11
CA SER A 150 3.12 5.58 -9.58
C SER A 150 3.58 4.68 -10.74
N THR A 151 4.69 4.00 -10.52
CA THR A 151 5.33 3.08 -11.50
C THR A 151 5.74 1.78 -10.83
N ALA A 152 5.26 1.54 -9.62
CA ALA A 152 5.52 0.33 -8.88
C ALA A 152 4.31 -0.06 -8.02
N TYR A 153 4.17 -1.36 -7.81
CA TYR A 153 3.02 -1.94 -7.12
C TYR A 153 3.48 -3.00 -6.12
N MET A 154 2.85 -3.00 -4.94
CA MET A 154 3.04 -4.00 -3.89
C MET A 154 1.77 -4.81 -3.71
N PHE A 155 1.93 -6.12 -3.51
CA PHE A 155 0.82 -7.02 -3.33
C PHE A 155 1.11 -8.01 -2.21
N SER A 156 0.22 -8.11 -1.22
CA SER A 156 0.44 -8.98 -0.07
C SER A 156 0.51 -10.45 -0.47
N ALA A 157 1.41 -11.19 0.17
CA ALA A 157 1.70 -12.58 -0.15
C ALA A 157 1.74 -13.45 1.11
N GLU A 158 1.45 -14.73 0.95
CA GLU A 158 1.59 -15.76 1.98
C GLU A 158 2.46 -16.90 1.45
N ARG A 159 3.32 -17.43 2.33
CA ARG A 159 4.15 -18.61 2.05
C ARG A 159 3.39 -19.89 2.41
#